data_AF-A0A9C8IA98-F1
#
_entry.id   AF-A0A9C8IA98-F1
#
_cell.length_a   1.000
_cell.length_b   1.000
_cell.length_c   1.000
_cell.angle_alpha   90.00
_cell.angle_beta   90.00
_cell.angle_gamma   90.00
#
_symmetry.space_group_name_H-M   'P 1'
#
loop_
_entity.id
_entity.type
_entity.pdbx_description
1 polymer ?
#
loop_
_entity_poly.entity_id
_entity_poly.type
_entity_poly.pdbx_seq_one_letter_code
_entity_poly.pdbx_strand_id
1 'polypeptide(L)'
;MDFEHLEMQYAGLREQWKSGRITQEQFYNSVQNLRLRDPAGMWWQIEPSTGNWLTWNGAQWIKTTRPGQPPAPSVYQTPPSPSV
;
A
#
# COMPACT_ATOMS: atom_id res chain seq x y z
N MET A 1 -6.78 -13.10 -4.44
CA MET A 1 -6.66 -11.64 -4.21
C MET A 1 -5.34 -11.29 -4.84
N ASP A 2 -5.32 -10.28 -5.69
CA ASP A 2 -4.25 -10.08 -6.67
C ASP A 2 -3.90 -8.60 -6.71
N PHE A 3 -2.79 -8.25 -7.36
CA PHE A 3 -2.31 -6.86 -7.41
C PHE A 3 -3.38 -5.91 -7.97
N GLU A 4 -4.08 -6.29 -9.04
CA GLU A 4 -5.17 -5.51 -9.63
C GLU A 4 -6.32 -5.27 -8.66
N HIS A 5 -6.68 -6.27 -7.85
CA HIS A 5 -7.72 -6.12 -6.83
C HIS A 5 -7.34 -5.08 -5.78
N LEU A 6 -6.08 -5.05 -5.33
CA LEU A 6 -5.60 -4.04 -4.39
C LEU A 6 -5.61 -2.64 -5.01
N GLU A 7 -5.21 -2.51 -6.27
CA GLU A 7 -5.25 -1.22 -6.97
C GLU A 7 -6.67 -0.70 -7.15
N MET A 8 -7.61 -1.57 -7.52
CA MET A 8 -9.01 -1.18 -7.64
C MET A 8 -9.55 -0.68 -6.30
N GLN A 9 -9.24 -1.38 -5.20
CA GLN A 9 -9.63 -0.95 -3.86
C GLN A 9 -8.99 0.38 -3.49
N TYR A 10 -7.68 0.54 -3.74
CA TYR A 10 -6.97 1.80 -3.51
C TYR A 10 -7.55 2.95 -4.34
N ALA A 11 -7.84 2.72 -5.62
CA ALA A 11 -8.45 3.71 -6.50
C ALA A 11 -9.83 4.13 -5.98
N GLY A 12 -10.68 3.17 -5.60
CA GLY A 12 -11.99 3.45 -5.02
C GLY A 12 -11.91 4.23 -3.71
N LEU A 13 -10.99 3.87 -2.81
CA LEU A 13 -10.72 4.62 -1.59
C LEU A 13 -10.22 6.04 -1.89
N ARG A 14 -9.34 6.20 -2.89
CA ARG A 14 -8.81 7.50 -3.29
C ARG A 14 -9.91 8.40 -3.87
N GLU A 15 -10.84 7.84 -4.63
CA GLU A 15 -12.00 8.57 -5.14
C GLU A 15 -12.95 8.98 -4.01
N GLN A 16 -13.19 8.11 -3.02
CA GLN A 16 -13.97 8.45 -1.84
C GLN A 16 -13.32 9.57 -1.03
N TRP A 17 -11.99 9.54 -0.88
CA TRP A 17 -11.26 10.60 -0.19
C TRP A 17 -11.32 11.92 -0.97
N LYS A 18 -11.08 11.89 -2.28
CA LYS A 18 -11.17 13.07 -3.15
C LYS A 18 -12.58 13.67 -3.21
N SER A 19 -13.61 12.85 -3.10
CA SER A 19 -15.01 13.30 -3.03
C SER A 19 -15.45 13.74 -1.64
N GLY A 20 -14.57 13.64 -0.63
CA GLY A 20 -14.89 14.00 0.75
C GLY A 20 -15.82 13.02 1.46
N ARG A 21 -16.07 11.83 0.88
CA ARG A 21 -16.87 10.77 1.52
C ARG A 21 -16.16 10.12 2.70
N ILE A 22 -14.83 10.02 2.62
CA ILE A 22 -13.99 9.53 3.71
C ILE A 22 -12.94 10.57 4.07
N THR A 23 -12.57 10.62 5.35
CA THR A 23 -11.48 11.49 5.81
C THR A 23 -10.12 10.94 5.38
N GLN A 24 -9.08 11.76 5.45
CA GLN A 24 -7.72 11.31 5.22
C GLN A 24 -7.35 10.16 6.16
N GLU A 25 -7.72 10.22 7.44
CA GLU A 25 -7.45 9.14 8.40
C GLU A 25 -8.14 7.83 8.02
N GLN A 26 -9.41 7.89 7.59
CA GLN A 26 -10.15 6.73 7.10
C GLN A 26 -9.50 6.13 5.84
N PHE A 27 -9.08 6.98 4.90
CA PHE A 27 -8.34 6.56 3.73
C PHE A 27 -7.04 5.83 4.13
N TYR A 28 -6.26 6.41 5.03
CA TYR A 28 -5.00 5.81 5.50
C TYR A 28 -5.24 4.46 6.18
N ASN A 29 -6.22 4.37 7.09
CA ASN A 29 -6.56 3.12 7.75
C ASN A 29 -7.02 2.05 6.77
N SER A 30 -7.91 2.39 5.83
CA SER A 30 -8.40 1.43 4.83
C SER A 30 -7.27 0.92 3.94
N VAL A 31 -6.39 1.79 3.47
CA VAL A 31 -5.23 1.40 2.65
C VAL A 31 -4.20 0.59 3.45
N GLN A 32 -3.98 0.91 4.73
CA GLN A 32 -3.11 0.10 5.60
C GLN A 32 -3.64 -1.32 5.86
N ASN A 33 -4.95 -1.53 5.73
CA ASN A 33 -5.58 -2.85 5.77
C ASN A 33 -5.53 -3.57 4.41
N LEU A 34 -5.24 -2.87 3.31
CA LEU A 34 -5.00 -3.48 2.01
C LEU A 34 -3.62 -4.15 1.98
N ARG A 35 -3.62 -5.44 2.29
CA ARG A 35 -2.44 -6.30 2.22
C ARG A 35 -2.72 -7.50 1.33
N LEU A 36 -1.72 -7.85 0.53
CA LEU A 36 -1.75 -8.98 -0.37
C LEU A 36 -0.61 -9.93 0.01
N ARG A 37 -0.87 -11.23 0.00
CA ARG A 37 0.18 -12.24 0.01
C ARG A 37 0.24 -12.88 -1.36
N ASP A 38 1.38 -12.78 -2.03
CA ASP A 38 1.54 -13.38 -3.35
C ASP A 38 1.85 -14.89 -3.25
N PRO A 39 1.77 -15.65 -4.35
CA PRO A 39 2.01 -17.10 -4.36
C PRO A 39 3.42 -17.52 -3.89
N ALA A 40 4.43 -16.67 -4.06
CA ALA A 40 5.78 -16.86 -3.53
C ALA A 40 5.87 -16.60 -2.01
N GLY A 41 4.76 -16.17 -1.39
CA GLY A 41 4.65 -15.98 0.04
C GLY A 41 5.13 -14.62 0.54
N MET A 42 5.48 -13.67 -0.33
CA MET A 42 5.82 -12.31 0.08
C MET A 42 4.55 -11.52 0.36
N TRP A 43 4.65 -10.58 1.30
CA TRP A 43 3.57 -9.65 1.58
C TRP A 43 3.76 -8.37 0.81
N TRP A 44 2.65 -7.81 0.36
CA TRP A 44 2.58 -6.60 -0.45
C TRP A 44 1.53 -5.66 0.14
N GLN A 45 1.79 -4.36 0.06
CA GLN A 45 0.90 -3.31 0.52
C GLN A 45 1.07 -2.07 -0.38
N ILE A 46 0.02 -1.26 -0.45
CA ILE A 46 0.09 0.07 -1.08
C ILE A 46 0.29 1.11 0.03
N GLU A 47 1.24 2.01 -0.15
CA GLU A 47 1.46 3.13 0.75
C GLU A 47 0.34 4.19 0.56
N PRO A 48 -0.40 4.59 1.60
CA PRO A 48 -1.51 5.55 1.46
C PRO A 48 -1.06 6.93 0.99
N SER A 49 0.10 7.40 1.46
CA SER A 49 0.59 8.75 1.18
C SER A 49 0.98 8.94 -0.28
N THR A 50 1.58 7.91 -0.89
CA THR A 50 2.21 8.03 -2.23
C THR A 50 1.62 7.08 -3.27
N GLY A 51 0.86 6.06 -2.87
CA GLY A 51 0.39 4.99 -3.74
C GLY A 51 1.49 4.03 -4.20
N ASN A 52 2.67 4.08 -3.57
CA ASN A 52 3.79 3.20 -3.90
C ASN A 52 3.56 1.79 -3.37
N TRP A 53 4.15 0.80 -4.04
CA TRP A 53 4.16 -0.56 -3.53
C TRP A 53 5.22 -0.76 -2.46
N LEU A 54 4.83 -1.46 -1.41
CA LEU A 54 5.65 -1.90 -0.31
C LEU A 54 5.66 -3.43 -0.32
N THR A 55 6.82 -4.05 -0.08
CA THR A 55 6.94 -5.49 0.12
C THR A 55 7.58 -5.80 1.47
N TRP A 56 7.17 -6.89 2.10
CA TRP A 56 7.75 -7.34 3.36
C TRP A 56 8.99 -8.19 3.11
N ASN A 57 10.15 -7.72 3.57
CA ASN A 57 11.40 -8.46 3.44
C ASN A 57 11.66 -9.49 4.56
N GLY A 58 10.69 -9.69 5.46
CA GLY A 58 10.84 -10.53 6.66
C GLY A 58 11.05 -9.74 7.96
N ALA A 59 11.47 -8.47 7.86
CA ALA A 59 11.74 -7.61 9.03
C ALA A 59 11.05 -6.24 8.93
N GLN A 60 10.90 -5.70 7.71
CA GLN A 60 10.32 -4.39 7.46
C GLN A 60 9.65 -4.33 6.08
N TRP A 61 8.72 -3.38 5.94
CA TRP A 61 8.15 -3.00 4.66
C TRP A 61 9.15 -2.15 3.89
N ILE A 62 9.63 -2.65 2.76
CA ILE A 62 10.52 -1.92 1.87
C ILE A 62 9.74 -1.42 0.66
N LYS A 63 9.97 -0.16 0.28
CA LYS A 63 9.45 0.37 -0.98
C LYS A 63 10.05 -0.43 -2.13
N THR A 64 9.18 -1.00 -2.94
CA THR A 64 9.56 -1.73 -4.13
C THR A 64 8.72 -1.25 -5.28
N THR A 65 9.21 -1.40 -6.49
CA THR A 65 8.30 -1.40 -7.61
C THR A 65 7.66 -2.76 -7.74
N ARG A 66 6.42 -2.73 -8.20
CA ARG A 66 5.67 -3.96 -8.50
C ARG A 66 6.51 -4.82 -9.45
N PRO A 67 6.45 -6.15 -9.34
CA PRO A 67 7.08 -7.02 -10.33
C PRO A 67 6.59 -6.63 -11.72
N GLY A 68 7.49 -6.13 -12.58
CA GLY A 68 7.16 -5.62 -13.91
C GLY A 68 7.16 -4.09 -14.09
N GLN A 69 7.41 -3.28 -13.05
CA GLN A 69 7.54 -1.82 -13.17
C GLN A 69 8.95 -1.33 -12.77
N PRO A 70 9.58 -0.40 -13.53
CA PRO A 70 10.94 0.10 -13.21
C PRO A 70 10.96 0.90 -11.91
N PRO A 71 12.00 0.76 -11.06
CA PRO A 71 12.09 1.35 -9.71
C PRO A 71 11.91 2.87 -9.73
N ALA A 72 10.88 3.37 -9.04
CA ALA A 72 10.73 4.79 -8.78
C ALA A 72 11.67 5.20 -7.63
N PRO A 73 12.35 6.36 -7.70
CA PRO A 73 13.36 6.77 -6.72
C PRO A 73 12.82 6.80 -5.28
N SER A 74 13.65 6.30 -4.37
CA SER A 74 13.36 6.03 -2.97
C SER A 74 13.43 7.32 -2.15
N VAL A 75 12.29 7.81 -1.65
CA VAL A 75 12.28 8.69 -0.47
C VAL A 75 11.91 7.81 0.73
N TYR A 76 12.86 7.66 1.64
CA TYR A 76 12.78 6.87 2.85
C TYR A 76 11.65 7.40 3.74
N GLN A 77 10.60 6.61 3.96
CA GLN A 77 9.57 6.93 4.94
C GLN A 77 9.32 5.71 5.83
N THR A 78 9.40 5.97 7.13
CA THR A 78 9.31 5.04 8.25
C THR A 78 8.03 4.19 8.22
N PRO A 79 8.11 2.88 8.56
CA PRO A 79 6.95 2.02 8.65
C PRO A 79 5.96 2.56 9.71
N PRO A 80 4.63 2.43 9.49
CA PRO A 80 3.69 2.66 10.57
C PRO A 80 3.95 1.63 11.68
N SER A 81 4.25 2.14 12.88
CA SER A 81 4.46 1.34 14.09
C SER A 81 3.33 0.32 14.26
N PRO A 82 3.63 -0.93 14.65
CA PRO A 82 2.58 -1.76 15.23
C PRO A 82 2.06 -1.03 16.47
N SER A 83 0.77 -0.70 16.52
CA SER A 83 0.15 -0.25 17.76
C SER A 83 0.38 -1.31 18.82
N VAL A 84 1.03 -0.91 19.91
CA VAL A 84 1.41 -1.74 21.07
C VAL A 84 0.18 -2.25 21.82
#